data_AF-A0A2T6CXR6-F1
#
_entry.id   AF-A0A2T6CXR6-F1
#
_cell.length_a   1.000
_cell.length_b   1.000
_cell.length_c   1.000
_cell.angle_alpha   90.00
_cell.angle_beta   90.00
_cell.angle_gamma   90.00
#
_symmetry.space_group_name_H-M   'P 1'
#
loop_
_entity.id
_entity.type
_entity.pdbx_description
1 polymer ?
#
loop_
_entity_poly.entity_id
_entity_poly.type
_entity_poly.pdbx_seq_one_letter_code
_entity_poly.pdbx_strand_id
1 'polypeptide(L)'
;MKTLGWIRLFLLAGIAGLAAPSRAVEPTVYSDISSNDAFLPTGSLDNPNTGGDNADHDLTDWNYGDAGTLVIASGNSQYVDPNTGQTISKGEFQSVIMFSSAEAITLFDATYGAGNWVITSIALSFASNWADAGAIPNNPIFGMIQGGEFVIEWLSDDDWVQGTGNPSNPTQDGVTYDSLSTLLVSEHEVLGSYTYDPPGSSVRLTWNLPLTDNLIADISAGDDLSFLMYAGDDTINYLFNSNRYGNDNEPKIIITAIPEPSVLGLAMVGGLFALGRRFRRMAFTLPEVLVAISLIAIAASVTTNWINSGIEKARGIECTGNLRQWGVALQLYIQDHDGFLPRRGQGVRPVTVIDRDEDWFNNLPPYLEMSPYKELYARGQVPRPGRRSVFLCPSATIPADCQHFISYGMNMYLSRWDQRDASRIMQLPRPSSLAFLADSPGGYASTVPSGSEYSVVARHSGGANVVFVDGHVQRFPGGYLGCGSGDISQPDVRWKTEVAGDTWKPNL
;
A
#
# COMPACT_ATOMS: atom_id res chain seq x y z
N MET A 1 22.75 -24.43 50.23
CA MET A 1 23.18 -23.19 49.54
C MET A 1 23.50 -23.38 48.04
N LYS A 2 22.93 -24.36 47.33
CA LYS A 2 23.16 -24.53 45.87
C LYS A 2 21.90 -24.53 44.99
N THR A 3 20.72 -24.26 45.56
CA THR A 3 19.43 -24.26 44.83
C THR A 3 18.84 -22.86 44.59
N LEU A 4 19.42 -21.80 45.17
CA LEU A 4 18.94 -20.42 45.00
C LEU A 4 19.50 -19.69 43.75
N GLY A 5 20.55 -20.23 43.11
CA GLY A 5 21.18 -19.59 41.95
C GLY A 5 20.37 -19.73 40.66
N TRP A 6 19.63 -20.84 40.51
CA TRP A 6 18.90 -21.14 39.28
C TRP A 6 17.60 -20.33 39.17
N ILE A 7 16.90 -20.09 40.28
CA ILE A 7 15.64 -19.32 40.29
C ILE A 7 15.89 -17.84 39.99
N ARG A 8 17.01 -17.26 40.44
CA ARG A 8 17.38 -15.88 40.10
C ARG A 8 17.80 -15.72 38.64
N LEU A 9 18.42 -16.74 38.04
CA LEU A 9 18.81 -16.71 36.62
C LEU A 9 17.61 -16.82 35.68
N PHE A 10 16.59 -17.62 36.05
CA PHE A 10 15.33 -17.70 35.29
C PHE A 10 14.46 -16.43 35.41
N LEU A 11 14.45 -15.78 36.57
CA LEU A 11 13.74 -14.50 36.76
C LEU A 11 14.43 -13.33 36.05
N LEU A 12 15.76 -13.33 35.95
CA LEU A 12 16.50 -12.32 35.16
C LEU A 12 16.46 -12.61 33.64
N ALA A 13 16.46 -13.88 33.22
CA ALA A 13 16.28 -14.26 31.81
C ALA A 13 14.86 -14.00 31.30
N GLY A 14 13.84 -14.11 32.16
CA GLY A 14 12.47 -13.72 31.83
C GLY A 14 12.29 -12.21 31.60
N ILE A 15 13.14 -11.38 32.21
CA ILE A 15 13.09 -9.91 32.09
C ILE A 15 13.78 -9.42 30.80
N ALA A 16 14.78 -10.13 30.28
CA ALA A 16 15.38 -9.81 28.98
C ALA A 16 14.48 -10.19 27.79
N GLY A 17 13.51 -11.09 27.98
CA GLY A 17 12.54 -11.49 26.95
C GLY A 17 11.24 -10.67 26.93
N LEU A 18 11.07 -9.72 27.85
CA LEU A 18 9.88 -8.86 27.96
C LEU A 18 10.05 -7.49 27.30
N ALA A 19 11.22 -7.19 26.75
CA ALA A 19 11.35 -6.22 25.65
C ALA A 19 10.95 -6.93 24.36
N ALA A 20 9.66 -7.22 24.24
CA ALA A 20 9.08 -7.85 23.06
C ALA A 20 9.19 -6.90 21.86
N PRO A 21 9.75 -7.32 20.71
CA PRO A 21 9.31 -6.74 19.46
C PRO A 21 7.85 -7.16 19.29
N SER A 22 6.96 -6.17 19.31
CA SER A 22 5.53 -6.31 19.03
C SER A 22 5.29 -7.27 17.86
N ARG A 23 4.46 -8.29 18.08
CA ARG A 23 3.80 -9.03 16.99
C ARG A 23 3.19 -7.97 16.07
N ALA A 24 3.74 -7.75 14.87
CA ALA A 24 3.15 -6.87 13.84
C ALA A 24 1.79 -7.40 13.41
N VAL A 25 0.76 -7.12 14.18
CA VAL A 25 -0.55 -7.72 13.97
C VAL A 25 -0.96 -7.47 12.54
N GLU A 26 -1.55 -8.48 11.90
CA GLU A 26 -2.02 -8.31 10.54
C GLU A 26 -3.01 -7.15 10.54
N PRO A 27 -2.72 -6.08 9.77
CA PRO A 27 -3.58 -4.92 9.74
C PRO A 27 -4.92 -5.32 9.13
N THR A 28 -5.99 -4.91 9.78
CA THR A 28 -7.34 -5.03 9.22
C THR A 28 -7.60 -3.79 8.39
N VAL A 29 -7.97 -4.00 7.13
CA VAL A 29 -8.28 -2.94 6.17
C VAL A 29 -9.79 -2.88 6.01
N TYR A 30 -10.36 -1.71 6.27
CA TYR A 30 -11.71 -1.33 5.90
C TYR A 30 -11.66 -0.45 4.65
N SER A 31 -12.64 -0.61 3.77
CA SER A 31 -12.82 0.30 2.64
C SER A 31 -14.29 0.46 2.33
N ASP A 32 -14.70 1.68 2.00
CA ASP A 32 -16.06 1.99 1.57
C ASP A 32 -16.04 3.02 0.44
N ILE A 33 -17.15 3.10 -0.30
CA ILE A 33 -17.37 4.11 -1.33
C ILE A 33 -18.03 5.35 -0.74
N SER A 34 -17.93 6.49 -1.43
CA SER A 34 -18.56 7.73 -0.99
C SER A 34 -20.09 7.64 -0.99
N SER A 35 -20.72 8.12 0.08
CA SER A 35 -22.17 8.18 0.25
C SER A 35 -22.78 9.38 -0.48
N ASN A 36 -22.15 10.55 -0.35
CA ASN A 36 -22.54 11.80 -0.99
C ASN A 36 -21.35 12.42 -1.71
N ASP A 37 -21.59 13.09 -2.83
CA ASP A 37 -20.61 13.95 -3.47
C ASP A 37 -21.25 15.07 -4.29
N ALA A 38 -20.52 16.16 -4.49
CA ALA A 38 -20.88 17.26 -5.38
C ALA A 38 -19.63 18.02 -5.82
N PHE A 39 -19.63 18.58 -7.04
CA PHE A 39 -18.68 19.63 -7.40
C PHE A 39 -19.34 21.01 -7.33
N LEU A 40 -18.56 21.99 -6.91
CA LEU A 40 -18.98 23.35 -6.55
C LEU A 40 -18.23 24.34 -7.45
N PRO A 41 -18.84 24.81 -8.56
CA PRO A 41 -18.19 25.74 -9.48
C PRO A 41 -18.44 27.20 -9.11
N THR A 42 -17.43 28.06 -9.24
CA THR A 42 -17.62 29.53 -9.13
C THR A 42 -18.23 30.15 -10.37
N GLY A 43 -18.22 29.42 -11.48
CA GLY A 43 -18.63 29.97 -12.77
C GLY A 43 -17.59 30.89 -13.43
N SER A 44 -17.91 31.27 -14.67
CA SER A 44 -17.17 32.14 -15.57
C SER A 44 -18.15 32.64 -16.62
N LEU A 45 -17.95 33.86 -17.13
CA LEU A 45 -18.81 34.41 -18.19
C LEU A 45 -18.82 33.56 -19.48
N ASP A 46 -17.86 32.65 -19.66
CA ASP A 46 -17.79 31.76 -20.82
C ASP A 46 -18.40 30.36 -20.58
N ASN A 47 -19.01 30.11 -19.41
CA ASN A 47 -19.66 28.82 -19.13
C ASN A 47 -20.97 28.67 -19.92
N PRO A 48 -21.37 27.45 -20.28
CA PRO A 48 -22.66 27.24 -20.93
C PRO A 48 -23.80 27.72 -20.01
N ASN A 49 -24.90 28.24 -20.57
CA ASN A 49 -26.12 28.51 -19.80
C ASN A 49 -26.75 27.16 -19.40
N THR A 50 -26.33 26.65 -18.24
CA THR A 50 -26.88 25.46 -17.59
C THR A 50 -28.05 25.92 -16.73
N GLY A 51 -29.29 25.56 -17.10
CA GLY A 51 -30.51 25.96 -16.38
C GLY A 51 -31.49 26.82 -17.17
N GLY A 52 -31.10 27.33 -18.34
CA GLY A 52 -32.01 27.87 -19.35
C GLY A 52 -32.41 29.35 -19.22
N ASP A 53 -32.14 30.00 -18.09
CA ASP A 53 -32.45 31.43 -17.88
C ASP A 53 -31.28 32.26 -17.33
N ASN A 54 -30.13 31.65 -17.04
CA ASN A 54 -29.02 32.35 -16.41
C ASN A 54 -28.25 33.20 -17.45
N ALA A 55 -28.61 34.48 -17.54
CA ALA A 55 -27.98 35.44 -18.44
C ALA A 55 -26.52 35.76 -18.05
N ASP A 56 -26.15 35.48 -16.82
CA ASP A 56 -24.89 35.93 -16.22
C ASP A 56 -23.82 34.82 -16.12
N HIS A 57 -24.09 33.60 -16.61
CA HIS A 57 -23.16 32.45 -16.69
C HIS A 57 -22.46 32.07 -15.36
N ASP A 58 -22.95 32.62 -14.26
CA ASP A 58 -22.51 32.37 -12.90
C ASP A 58 -23.03 31.02 -12.43
N LEU A 59 -22.13 30.17 -11.91
CA LEU A 59 -22.46 28.82 -11.51
C LEU A 59 -22.47 28.63 -9.98
N THR A 60 -22.21 29.67 -9.19
CA THR A 60 -21.98 29.56 -7.73
C THR A 60 -23.17 28.99 -6.95
N ASP A 61 -24.39 29.32 -7.38
CA ASP A 61 -25.65 28.91 -6.75
C ASP A 61 -26.16 27.55 -7.24
N TRP A 62 -25.42 26.85 -8.11
CA TRP A 62 -25.84 25.59 -8.70
C TRP A 62 -25.14 24.38 -8.07
N ASN A 63 -25.92 23.35 -7.80
CA ASN A 63 -25.50 22.04 -7.32
C ASN A 63 -25.36 21.03 -8.46
N TYR A 64 -24.35 20.17 -8.34
CA TYR A 64 -24.02 19.13 -9.30
C TYR A 64 -23.79 17.76 -8.64
N GLY A 65 -24.60 17.44 -7.62
CA GLY A 65 -24.46 16.20 -6.87
C GLY A 65 -24.63 14.94 -7.71
N ASP A 66 -25.49 14.95 -8.73
CA ASP A 66 -25.75 13.79 -9.61
C ASP A 66 -24.89 13.82 -10.90
N ALA A 67 -23.72 14.46 -10.86
CA ALA A 67 -22.94 14.75 -12.06
C ALA A 67 -22.23 13.57 -12.73
N GLY A 68 -22.16 12.40 -12.06
CA GLY A 68 -21.39 11.24 -12.52
C GLY A 68 -19.86 11.46 -12.54
N THR A 69 -19.41 12.70 -12.36
CA THR A 69 -18.01 13.12 -12.31
C THR A 69 -17.87 14.28 -11.34
N LEU A 70 -16.72 14.35 -10.69
CA LEU A 70 -16.28 15.41 -9.80
C LEU A 70 -15.08 16.12 -10.41
N VAL A 71 -14.81 17.33 -9.93
CA VAL A 71 -13.85 18.25 -10.54
C VAL A 71 -13.11 19.03 -9.47
N ILE A 72 -11.79 19.09 -9.61
CA ILE A 72 -10.94 20.05 -8.90
C ILE A 72 -10.20 20.86 -9.97
N ALA A 73 -10.49 22.15 -10.08
CA ALA A 73 -9.88 23.00 -11.09
C ALA A 73 -9.55 24.38 -10.53
N SER A 74 -8.40 24.94 -10.92
CA SER A 74 -8.01 26.29 -10.52
C SER A 74 -8.92 27.36 -11.13
N GLY A 75 -8.89 28.56 -10.57
CA GLY A 75 -9.57 29.72 -11.16
C GLY A 75 -9.07 30.09 -12.57
N ASN A 76 -7.89 29.61 -12.97
CA ASN A 76 -7.32 29.80 -14.31
C ASN A 76 -7.69 28.67 -15.28
N SER A 77 -8.56 27.74 -14.87
CA SER A 77 -9.07 26.66 -15.72
C SER A 77 -9.66 27.23 -17.01
N GLN A 78 -9.12 26.81 -18.15
CA GLN A 78 -9.50 27.30 -19.46
C GLN A 78 -9.17 26.28 -20.57
N TYR A 79 -9.75 26.46 -21.76
CA TYR A 79 -9.30 25.77 -22.97
C TYR A 79 -9.44 26.67 -24.21
N VAL A 80 -8.71 26.36 -25.28
CA VAL A 80 -8.88 27.02 -26.58
C VAL A 80 -9.86 26.20 -27.42
N ASP A 81 -11.00 26.76 -27.78
CA ASP A 81 -11.99 26.10 -28.62
C ASP A 81 -11.37 25.79 -30.00
N PRO A 82 -11.29 24.51 -30.40
CA PRO A 82 -10.64 24.12 -31.64
C PRO A 82 -11.36 24.64 -32.90
N ASN A 83 -12.64 25.02 -32.80
CA ASN A 83 -13.41 25.49 -33.95
C ASN A 83 -13.30 27.00 -34.16
N THR A 84 -13.24 27.78 -33.08
CA THR A 84 -13.27 29.24 -33.11
C THR A 84 -11.92 29.88 -32.80
N GLY A 85 -11.00 29.13 -32.15
CA GLY A 85 -9.74 29.64 -31.63
C GLY A 85 -9.91 30.54 -30.40
N GLN A 86 -11.13 30.67 -29.86
CA GLN A 86 -11.41 31.47 -28.68
C GLN A 86 -10.89 30.75 -27.43
N THR A 87 -10.28 31.50 -26.50
CA THR A 87 -9.98 30.99 -25.15
C THR A 87 -11.25 31.08 -24.30
N ILE A 88 -11.64 29.97 -23.70
CA ILE A 88 -12.85 29.78 -22.92
C ILE A 88 -12.45 29.56 -21.47
N SER A 89 -12.74 30.52 -20.59
CA SER A 89 -12.47 30.41 -19.15
C SER A 89 -13.58 29.64 -18.44
N LYS A 90 -13.23 28.77 -17.50
CA LYS A 90 -14.19 27.95 -16.74
C LYS A 90 -14.39 28.39 -15.30
N GLY A 91 -13.40 29.08 -14.73
CA GLY A 91 -13.40 29.43 -13.31
C GLY A 91 -13.00 28.25 -12.44
N GLU A 92 -13.12 28.44 -11.14
CA GLU A 92 -12.70 27.47 -10.14
C GLU A 92 -13.77 26.40 -9.94
N PHE A 93 -13.32 25.17 -9.72
CA PHE A 93 -14.17 24.04 -9.35
C PHE A 93 -13.58 23.39 -8.11
N GLN A 94 -14.41 23.24 -7.09
CA GLN A 94 -14.10 22.47 -5.90
C GLN A 94 -14.98 21.22 -5.85
N SER A 95 -14.63 20.25 -5.02
CA SER A 95 -15.46 19.06 -4.79
C SER A 95 -15.57 18.76 -3.31
N VAL A 96 -16.76 18.37 -2.87
CA VAL A 96 -17.01 17.87 -1.52
C VAL A 96 -17.53 16.44 -1.60
N ILE A 97 -17.00 15.57 -0.75
CA ILE A 97 -17.32 14.13 -0.73
C ILE A 97 -17.47 13.68 0.71
N MET A 98 -18.44 12.78 0.94
CA MET A 98 -18.69 12.17 2.23
C MET A 98 -18.53 10.65 2.16
N PHE A 99 -17.99 10.05 3.21
CA PHE A 99 -17.90 8.59 3.41
C PHE A 99 -18.50 8.21 4.75
N SER A 100 -18.92 6.96 4.92
CA SER A 100 -19.30 6.46 6.25
C SER A 100 -18.15 5.73 6.92
N SER A 101 -17.96 5.93 8.23
CA SER A 101 -16.94 5.22 9.02
C SER A 101 -17.53 4.20 10.01
N ALA A 102 -18.86 4.15 10.14
CA ALA A 102 -19.55 3.31 11.13
C ALA A 102 -19.23 1.80 11.01
N GLU A 103 -19.10 1.29 9.79
CA GLU A 103 -18.75 -0.12 9.57
C GLU A 103 -17.27 -0.41 9.84
N ALA A 104 -16.40 0.61 9.76
CA ALA A 104 -14.98 0.47 10.13
C ALA A 104 -14.86 0.11 11.62
N ILE A 105 -15.57 0.84 12.48
CA ILE A 105 -15.59 0.59 13.93
C ILE A 105 -16.14 -0.79 14.23
N THR A 106 -17.25 -1.16 13.60
CA THR A 106 -17.84 -2.50 13.75
C THR A 106 -16.84 -3.59 13.39
N LEU A 107 -16.10 -3.42 12.29
CA LEU A 107 -15.07 -4.36 11.84
C LEU A 107 -13.88 -4.43 12.82
N PHE A 108 -13.36 -3.29 13.26
CA PHE A 108 -12.20 -3.22 14.14
C PHE A 108 -12.51 -3.74 15.54
N ASP A 109 -13.68 -3.38 16.09
CA ASP A 109 -14.17 -3.89 17.37
C ASP A 109 -14.39 -5.41 17.32
N ALA A 110 -14.96 -5.93 16.24
CA ALA A 110 -15.14 -7.37 16.06
C ALA A 110 -13.80 -8.11 15.95
N THR A 111 -12.78 -7.48 15.38
CA THR A 111 -11.48 -8.12 15.13
C THR A 111 -10.54 -8.05 16.33
N TYR A 112 -10.47 -6.90 16.99
CA TYR A 112 -9.48 -6.61 18.03
C TYR A 112 -10.10 -6.41 19.44
N GLY A 113 -11.41 -6.19 19.51
CA GLY A 113 -12.13 -5.81 20.72
C GLY A 113 -12.23 -4.30 20.86
N ALA A 114 -13.38 -3.80 21.33
CA ALA A 114 -13.65 -2.38 21.51
C ALA A 114 -12.55 -1.66 22.30
N GLY A 115 -12.03 -0.57 21.72
CA GLY A 115 -10.94 0.23 22.30
C GLY A 115 -9.59 -0.48 22.39
N ASN A 116 -9.39 -1.59 21.67
CA ASN A 116 -8.09 -2.29 21.61
C ASN A 116 -7.47 -2.21 20.21
N TRP A 117 -7.70 -1.13 19.49
CA TRP A 117 -7.14 -0.92 18.15
C TRP A 117 -6.77 0.55 17.94
N VAL A 118 -5.87 0.77 16.98
CA VAL A 118 -5.38 2.09 16.57
C VAL A 118 -5.30 2.13 15.05
N ILE A 119 -5.71 3.26 14.49
CA ILE A 119 -5.61 3.54 13.05
C ILE A 119 -4.15 3.83 12.71
N THR A 120 -3.68 3.25 11.61
CA THR A 120 -2.28 3.33 11.16
C THR A 120 -2.13 3.87 9.74
N SER A 121 -3.22 3.90 8.97
CA SER A 121 -3.25 4.49 7.64
C SER A 121 -4.68 4.89 7.30
N ILE A 122 -4.84 6.05 6.68
CA ILE A 122 -6.07 6.51 6.05
C ILE A 122 -5.70 6.94 4.64
N ALA A 123 -6.47 6.56 3.64
CA ALA A 123 -6.23 6.97 2.26
C ALA A 123 -7.54 7.20 1.50
N LEU A 124 -7.52 8.14 0.55
CA LEU A 124 -8.59 8.35 -0.42
C LEU A 124 -8.15 7.84 -1.79
N SER A 125 -9.04 7.15 -2.48
CA SER A 125 -8.74 6.50 -3.76
C SER A 125 -9.76 6.85 -4.82
N PHE A 126 -9.33 7.54 -5.88
CA PHE A 126 -10.18 8.13 -6.90
C PHE A 126 -9.84 7.55 -8.28
N ALA A 127 -10.84 7.15 -9.05
CA ALA A 127 -10.64 6.81 -10.46
C ALA A 127 -10.72 8.07 -11.32
N SER A 128 -9.68 8.31 -12.12
CA SER A 128 -9.62 9.42 -13.05
C SER A 128 -10.72 9.31 -14.12
N ASN A 129 -11.28 10.45 -14.51
CA ASN A 129 -12.28 10.56 -15.57
C ASN A 129 -11.76 11.47 -16.68
N TRP A 130 -11.84 11.01 -17.93
CA TRP A 130 -11.36 11.74 -19.10
C TRP A 130 -9.95 12.34 -18.93
N ALA A 131 -8.98 11.57 -18.43
CA ALA A 131 -7.79 12.11 -17.77
C ALA A 131 -6.49 12.05 -18.58
N ASP A 132 -6.58 12.27 -19.89
CA ASP A 132 -5.40 12.45 -20.74
C ASP A 132 -4.94 13.91 -20.69
N ALA A 133 -3.66 14.17 -20.41
CA ALA A 133 -3.13 15.53 -20.31
C ALA A 133 -3.39 16.34 -21.60
N GLY A 134 -3.97 17.53 -21.46
CA GLY A 134 -4.34 18.39 -22.58
C GLY A 134 -5.64 18.00 -23.30
N ALA A 135 -6.34 16.95 -22.85
CA ALA A 135 -7.64 16.60 -23.41
C ALA A 135 -8.71 17.62 -23.02
N ILE A 136 -9.65 17.85 -23.93
CA ILE A 136 -10.86 18.65 -23.67
C ILE A 136 -12.01 17.65 -23.49
N PRO A 137 -12.66 17.60 -22.31
CA PRO A 137 -13.81 16.74 -22.08
C PRO A 137 -14.95 17.01 -23.05
N ASN A 138 -15.73 15.97 -23.38
CA ASN A 138 -16.91 16.07 -24.24
C ASN A 138 -18.14 16.66 -23.50
N ASN A 139 -17.89 17.67 -22.65
CA ASN A 139 -18.91 18.46 -22.00
C ASN A 139 -18.37 19.89 -21.83
N PRO A 140 -19.08 20.92 -22.33
CA PRO A 140 -18.60 22.30 -22.34
C PRO A 140 -18.47 22.93 -20.96
N ILE A 141 -18.95 22.31 -19.88
CA ILE A 141 -18.76 22.85 -18.52
C ILE A 141 -17.32 22.66 -18.01
N PHE A 142 -16.61 21.63 -18.48
CA PHE A 142 -15.29 21.29 -17.98
C PHE A 142 -14.18 21.96 -18.79
N GLY A 143 -13.05 22.21 -18.13
CA GLY A 143 -11.86 22.77 -18.76
C GLY A 143 -10.95 21.69 -19.36
N MET A 144 -9.81 22.11 -19.92
CA MET A 144 -8.78 21.18 -20.40
C MET A 144 -8.07 20.51 -19.24
N ILE A 145 -7.89 19.19 -19.31
CA ILE A 145 -7.21 18.40 -18.29
C ILE A 145 -5.77 18.81 -18.15
N GLN A 146 -5.35 19.13 -16.92
CA GLN A 146 -3.99 19.49 -16.59
C GLN A 146 -3.60 18.95 -15.22
N GLY A 147 -2.34 18.51 -15.13
CA GLY A 147 -1.72 18.16 -13.86
C GLY A 147 -1.43 19.40 -13.03
N GLY A 148 -1.26 19.20 -11.73
CA GLY A 148 -1.00 20.26 -10.77
C GLY A 148 -1.17 19.74 -9.34
N GLU A 149 -1.31 20.65 -8.41
CA GLU A 149 -1.53 20.39 -6.99
C GLU A 149 -2.97 20.68 -6.58
N PHE A 150 -3.53 19.83 -5.73
CA PHE A 150 -4.81 20.07 -5.05
C PHE A 150 -4.66 19.87 -3.55
N VAL A 151 -5.51 20.55 -2.79
CA VAL A 151 -5.59 20.42 -1.35
C VAL A 151 -6.72 19.45 -1.00
N ILE A 152 -6.50 18.64 0.04
CA ILE A 152 -7.56 17.88 0.72
C ILE A 152 -7.71 18.44 2.12
N GLU A 153 -8.92 18.78 2.48
CA GLU A 153 -9.31 19.38 3.75
C GLU A 153 -10.44 18.55 4.37
N TRP A 154 -10.30 18.21 5.64
CA TRP A 154 -11.34 17.54 6.43
C TRP A 154 -12.30 18.57 7.00
N LEU A 155 -13.59 18.25 7.02
CA LEU A 155 -14.65 19.07 7.59
C LEU A 155 -15.30 18.31 8.75
N SER A 156 -15.54 18.99 9.87
CA SER A 156 -16.29 18.41 10.99
C SER A 156 -17.81 18.50 10.83
N ASP A 157 -18.30 19.03 9.71
CA ASP A 157 -19.72 19.20 9.43
C ASP A 157 -20.15 18.22 8.34
N ASP A 158 -20.92 17.21 8.75
CA ASP A 158 -21.45 16.15 7.89
C ASP A 158 -22.96 16.32 7.62
N ASP A 159 -23.58 17.41 8.06
CA ASP A 159 -25.03 17.64 7.91
C ASP A 159 -25.41 18.13 6.49
N TRP A 160 -24.46 18.18 5.56
CA TRP A 160 -24.71 18.58 4.18
C TRP A 160 -25.33 17.43 3.36
N VAL A 161 -26.21 17.79 2.43
CA VAL A 161 -26.90 16.81 1.58
C VAL A 161 -26.43 16.92 0.14
N GLN A 162 -26.28 15.77 -0.52
CA GLN A 162 -26.10 15.69 -1.96
C GLN A 162 -27.36 16.25 -2.64
N GLY A 163 -27.19 17.32 -3.44
CA GLY A 163 -28.27 17.84 -4.27
C GLY A 163 -28.50 16.98 -5.51
N THR A 164 -29.59 17.26 -6.22
CA THR A 164 -30.09 16.42 -7.31
C THR A 164 -29.63 16.84 -8.71
N GLY A 165 -28.78 17.86 -8.80
CA GLY A 165 -28.40 18.49 -10.05
C GLY A 165 -27.31 17.74 -10.79
N ASN A 166 -27.29 17.88 -12.12
CA ASN A 166 -26.22 17.35 -12.98
C ASN A 166 -25.80 18.38 -14.04
N PRO A 167 -24.67 18.19 -14.76
CA PRO A 167 -24.16 19.17 -15.71
C PRO A 167 -25.13 19.60 -16.83
N SER A 168 -26.14 18.80 -17.14
CA SER A 168 -27.16 19.13 -18.16
C SER A 168 -28.42 19.76 -17.56
N ASN A 169 -28.68 19.50 -16.28
CA ASN A 169 -29.84 19.99 -15.54
C ASN A 169 -29.42 20.23 -14.08
N PRO A 170 -28.72 21.34 -13.80
CA PRO A 170 -28.31 21.67 -12.45
C PRO A 170 -29.53 22.05 -11.61
N THR A 171 -29.37 21.99 -10.29
CA THR A 171 -30.41 22.36 -9.33
C THR A 171 -29.81 23.26 -8.25
N GLN A 172 -30.62 23.82 -7.35
CA GLN A 172 -30.16 24.71 -6.28
C GLN A 172 -30.37 24.08 -4.88
N ASP A 173 -30.68 22.78 -4.83
CA ASP A 173 -30.77 22.01 -3.59
C ASP A 173 -29.41 21.43 -3.20
N GLY A 174 -29.23 21.16 -1.91
CA GLY A 174 -27.98 20.65 -1.37
C GLY A 174 -26.89 21.71 -1.28
N VAL A 175 -25.63 21.27 -1.37
CA VAL A 175 -24.44 22.13 -1.24
C VAL A 175 -24.08 22.79 -2.58
N THR A 176 -23.84 24.10 -2.55
CA THR A 176 -23.39 24.91 -3.70
C THR A 176 -22.08 25.62 -3.34
N TYR A 177 -21.47 26.32 -4.29
CA TYR A 177 -20.28 27.12 -3.98
C TYR A 177 -20.63 28.25 -3.00
N ASP A 178 -21.77 28.93 -3.19
CA ASP A 178 -22.19 30.02 -2.29
C ASP A 178 -22.53 29.52 -0.88
N SER A 179 -23.04 28.29 -0.75
CA SER A 179 -23.27 27.67 0.56
C SER A 179 -22.02 27.07 1.18
N LEU A 180 -20.89 26.94 0.48
CA LEU A 180 -19.70 26.27 1.00
C LEU A 180 -19.20 26.89 2.31
N SER A 181 -19.30 28.20 2.42
CA SER A 181 -18.93 28.94 3.62
C SER A 181 -19.66 28.45 4.89
N THR A 182 -20.84 27.84 4.78
CA THR A 182 -21.56 27.29 5.93
C THR A 182 -20.93 26.02 6.47
N LEU A 183 -20.37 25.17 5.59
CA LEU A 183 -19.64 23.96 5.99
C LEU A 183 -18.30 24.31 6.67
N LEU A 184 -17.74 25.47 6.34
CA LEU A 184 -16.49 25.99 6.90
C LEU A 184 -16.69 26.80 8.20
N VAL A 185 -17.92 26.88 8.74
CA VAL A 185 -18.17 27.52 10.04
C VAL A 185 -17.73 26.62 11.19
N SER A 186 -17.96 25.32 11.04
CA SER A 186 -17.56 24.27 11.98
C SER A 186 -16.04 24.04 11.94
N GLU A 187 -15.52 23.16 12.79
CA GLU A 187 -14.08 22.88 12.77
C GLU A 187 -13.69 22.21 11.44
N HIS A 188 -12.55 22.57 10.89
CA HIS A 188 -12.04 22.00 9.64
C HIS A 188 -10.51 22.03 9.66
N GLU A 189 -9.87 21.11 8.95
CA GLU A 189 -8.42 20.94 8.97
C GLU A 189 -7.87 20.59 7.58
N VAL A 190 -6.93 21.41 7.09
CA VAL A 190 -6.16 21.10 5.88
C VAL A 190 -5.24 19.90 6.16
N LEU A 191 -5.49 18.79 5.47
CA LEU A 191 -4.73 17.55 5.62
C LEU A 191 -3.46 17.54 4.76
N GLY A 192 -3.43 18.26 3.64
CA GLY A 192 -2.23 18.41 2.83
C GLY A 192 -2.48 18.83 1.39
N SER A 193 -1.38 19.06 0.66
CA SER A 193 -1.36 19.30 -0.78
C SER A 193 -0.81 18.08 -1.51
N TYR A 194 -1.45 17.69 -2.61
CA TYR A 194 -1.21 16.46 -3.34
C TYR A 194 -1.03 16.75 -4.83
N THR A 195 -0.06 16.10 -5.46
CA THR A 195 0.24 16.31 -6.88
C THR A 195 -0.54 15.33 -7.75
N TYR A 196 -1.41 15.84 -8.61
CA TYR A 196 -2.07 15.11 -9.68
C TYR A 196 -1.26 15.20 -10.98
N ASP A 197 -0.85 14.04 -11.49
CA ASP A 197 -0.29 13.88 -12.84
C ASP A 197 -1.26 13.04 -13.68
N PRO A 198 -1.86 13.57 -14.77
CA PRO A 198 -2.91 12.91 -15.52
C PRO A 198 -2.50 11.50 -16.00
N PRO A 199 -3.07 10.43 -15.40
CA PRO A 199 -2.58 9.07 -15.62
C PRO A 199 -3.19 8.38 -16.86
N GLY A 200 -4.08 9.06 -17.58
CA GLY A 200 -5.01 8.47 -18.53
C GLY A 200 -6.37 8.15 -17.88
N SER A 201 -7.37 7.83 -18.69
CA SER A 201 -8.75 7.62 -18.24
C SER A 201 -8.97 6.31 -17.47
N SER A 202 -9.81 6.35 -16.43
CA SER A 202 -10.18 5.19 -15.59
C SER A 202 -9.01 4.54 -14.85
N VAL A 203 -7.99 5.34 -14.49
CA VAL A 203 -6.87 4.90 -13.65
C VAL A 203 -7.12 5.35 -12.23
N ARG A 204 -6.98 4.44 -11.27
CA ARG A 204 -7.18 4.75 -9.85
C ARG A 204 -5.88 5.25 -9.22
N LEU A 205 -5.96 6.41 -8.59
CA LEU A 205 -4.88 7.04 -7.82
C LEU A 205 -5.27 7.02 -6.34
N THR A 206 -4.30 6.77 -5.46
CA THR A 206 -4.52 6.68 -4.01
C THR A 206 -3.64 7.69 -3.26
N TRP A 207 -4.27 8.49 -2.41
CA TRP A 207 -3.67 9.57 -1.64
C TRP A 207 -3.71 9.22 -0.16
N ASN A 208 -2.53 9.04 0.46
CA ASN A 208 -2.45 8.77 1.89
C ASN A 208 -2.64 10.08 2.66
N LEU A 209 -3.57 10.08 3.61
CA LEU A 209 -3.84 11.21 4.48
C LEU A 209 -2.96 11.14 5.73
N PRO A 210 -2.58 12.29 6.33
CA PRO A 210 -1.98 12.30 7.67
C PRO A 210 -2.98 11.76 8.70
N LEU A 211 -2.43 11.19 9.76
CA LEU A 211 -3.19 10.74 10.93
C LEU A 211 -3.30 11.90 11.93
N THR A 212 -4.13 12.91 11.63
CA THR A 212 -4.36 14.04 12.54
C THR A 212 -5.32 13.64 13.67
N ASP A 213 -5.20 14.31 14.82
CA ASP A 213 -6.00 13.99 16.00
C ASP A 213 -7.51 14.15 15.73
N ASN A 214 -7.89 15.19 14.98
CA ASN A 214 -9.28 15.47 14.62
C ASN A 214 -9.87 14.39 13.71
N LEU A 215 -9.18 14.06 12.60
CA LEU A 215 -9.64 13.02 11.68
C LEU A 215 -9.69 11.63 12.34
N ILE A 216 -8.72 11.30 13.20
CA ILE A 216 -8.76 10.05 13.97
C ILE A 216 -9.94 10.04 14.93
N ALA A 217 -10.20 11.14 15.62
CA ALA A 217 -11.31 11.24 16.58
C ALA A 217 -12.66 11.05 15.87
N ASP A 218 -12.83 11.65 14.71
CA ASP A 218 -14.02 11.58 13.88
C ASP A 218 -14.32 10.15 13.40
N ILE A 219 -13.31 9.50 12.79
CA ILE A 219 -13.39 8.08 12.42
C ILE A 219 -13.70 7.22 13.65
N SER A 220 -13.03 7.49 14.77
CA SER A 220 -13.20 6.69 16.00
C SER A 220 -14.58 6.87 16.66
N ALA A 221 -15.28 7.97 16.38
CA ALA A 221 -16.66 8.17 16.78
C ALA A 221 -17.63 7.35 15.91
N GLY A 222 -17.20 6.96 14.72
CA GLY A 222 -18.04 6.26 13.74
C GLY A 222 -18.96 7.21 12.97
N ASP A 223 -18.64 8.50 12.96
CA ASP A 223 -19.38 9.55 12.26
C ASP A 223 -19.13 9.47 10.74
N ASP A 224 -19.90 10.21 9.96
CA ASP A 224 -19.62 10.37 8.53
C ASP A 224 -18.36 11.24 8.37
N LEU A 225 -17.70 11.17 7.21
CA LEU A 225 -16.41 11.81 6.98
C LEU A 225 -16.48 12.69 5.75
N SER A 226 -16.54 14.01 5.96
CA SER A 226 -16.60 14.99 4.90
C SER A 226 -15.23 15.55 4.52
N PHE A 227 -14.94 15.57 3.22
CA PHE A 227 -13.71 16.11 2.66
C PHE A 227 -14.02 17.15 1.58
N LEU A 228 -13.39 18.30 1.71
CA LEU A 228 -13.34 19.34 0.68
C LEU A 228 -12.02 19.22 -0.09
N MET A 229 -12.10 19.33 -1.41
CA MET A 229 -10.94 19.40 -2.28
C MET A 229 -11.04 20.59 -3.22
N TYR A 230 -9.94 21.32 -3.32
CA TYR A 230 -9.83 22.54 -4.12
C TYR A 230 -8.41 22.66 -4.70
N ALA A 231 -8.25 23.58 -5.64
CA ALA A 231 -6.97 23.78 -6.31
C ALA A 231 -5.89 24.25 -5.31
N GLY A 232 -4.75 23.56 -5.31
CA GLY A 232 -3.54 23.94 -4.57
C GLY A 232 -2.58 24.78 -5.42
N ASP A 233 -2.79 24.81 -6.72
CA ASP A 233 -2.07 25.67 -7.66
C ASP A 233 -2.97 26.26 -8.75
N ASP A 234 -2.35 27.04 -9.63
CA ASP A 234 -3.03 27.75 -10.72
C ASP A 234 -3.23 26.89 -11.98
N THR A 235 -2.78 25.65 -12.01
CA THR A 235 -2.71 24.82 -13.23
C THR A 235 -3.64 23.64 -13.23
N ILE A 236 -3.98 23.10 -12.05
CA ILE A 236 -4.71 21.85 -11.95
C ILE A 236 -6.09 21.93 -12.61
N ASN A 237 -6.41 20.86 -13.34
CA ASN A 237 -7.75 20.57 -13.80
C ASN A 237 -7.94 19.06 -13.82
N TYR A 238 -8.47 18.56 -12.71
CA TYR A 238 -8.56 17.15 -12.39
C TYR A 238 -10.02 16.71 -12.36
N LEU A 239 -10.37 15.80 -13.28
CA LEU A 239 -11.66 15.12 -13.31
C LEU A 239 -11.51 13.69 -12.76
N PHE A 240 -12.44 13.30 -11.89
CA PHE A 240 -12.53 11.96 -11.35
C PHE A 240 -13.98 11.53 -11.19
N ASN A 241 -14.21 10.22 -11.11
CA ASN A 241 -15.55 9.65 -11.10
C ASN A 241 -16.28 9.96 -9.79
N SER A 242 -17.60 10.14 -9.87
CA SER A 242 -18.47 10.29 -8.69
C SER A 242 -19.02 8.94 -8.20
N ASN A 243 -19.75 8.94 -7.10
CA ASN A 243 -20.45 7.80 -6.50
C ASN A 243 -21.51 7.17 -7.42
N ARG A 244 -21.90 7.85 -8.50
CA ARG A 244 -22.85 7.36 -9.50
C ARG A 244 -22.23 6.55 -10.63
N TYR A 245 -20.91 6.57 -10.78
CA TYR A 245 -20.26 6.02 -11.97
C TYR A 245 -20.36 4.49 -12.06
N GLY A 246 -20.38 3.79 -10.93
CA GLY A 246 -20.42 2.33 -10.91
C GLY A 246 -19.07 1.67 -11.24
N ASN A 247 -19.08 0.34 -11.38
CA ASN A 247 -17.96 -0.47 -11.89
C ASN A 247 -16.67 -0.35 -11.08
N ASP A 248 -16.77 -0.21 -9.76
CA ASP A 248 -15.63 -0.07 -8.86
C ASP A 248 -14.82 1.22 -9.07
N ASN A 249 -15.40 2.21 -9.75
CA ASN A 249 -14.77 3.48 -10.06
C ASN A 249 -15.19 4.62 -9.13
N GLU A 250 -16.12 4.39 -8.21
CA GLU A 250 -16.56 5.34 -7.20
C GLU A 250 -15.42 5.78 -6.27
N PRO A 251 -15.39 7.03 -5.77
CA PRO A 251 -14.45 7.45 -4.75
C PRO A 251 -14.47 6.47 -3.57
N LYS A 252 -13.30 6.12 -3.04
CA LYS A 252 -13.16 5.20 -1.91
C LYS A 252 -12.35 5.80 -0.78
N ILE A 253 -12.73 5.49 0.45
CA ILE A 253 -11.88 5.64 1.62
C ILE A 253 -11.30 4.27 2.01
N ILE A 254 -10.06 4.26 2.47
CA ILE A 254 -9.35 3.07 2.93
C ILE A 254 -8.79 3.38 4.33
N ILE A 255 -9.25 2.64 5.34
CA ILE A 255 -8.85 2.82 6.75
C ILE A 255 -8.19 1.52 7.22
N THR A 256 -6.98 1.63 7.76
CA THR A 256 -6.22 0.48 8.23
C THR A 256 -5.95 0.57 9.72
N ALA A 257 -6.39 -0.43 10.49
CA ALA A 257 -6.16 -0.52 11.92
C ALA A 257 -5.30 -1.73 12.30
N ILE A 258 -4.58 -1.59 13.41
CA ILE A 258 -3.89 -2.68 14.12
C ILE A 258 -4.40 -2.69 15.57
N PRO A 259 -4.25 -3.78 16.35
CA PRO A 259 -4.62 -3.74 17.74
C PRO A 259 -3.64 -2.87 18.53
N GLU A 260 -4.19 -2.13 19.48
CA GLU A 260 -3.43 -1.37 20.45
C GLU A 260 -2.68 -2.36 21.37
N PRO A 261 -1.38 -2.15 21.65
CA PRO A 261 -0.69 -2.94 22.66
C PRO A 261 -1.30 -2.63 24.02
N SER A 262 -2.22 -3.48 24.49
CA SER A 262 -2.93 -3.26 25.75
C SER A 262 -1.96 -2.94 26.90
N VAL A 263 -2.10 -1.74 27.46
CA VAL A 263 -1.31 -1.24 28.60
C VAL A 263 -1.44 -2.18 29.81
N LEU A 264 -2.54 -2.93 29.92
CA LEU A 264 -2.75 -4.00 30.90
C LEU A 264 -1.71 -5.13 30.82
N GLY A 265 -1.19 -5.43 29.62
CA GLY A 265 -0.07 -6.37 29.43
C GLY A 265 1.25 -5.87 30.02
N LEU A 266 1.48 -4.55 30.01
CA LEU A 266 2.64 -3.91 30.65
C LEU A 266 2.43 -3.70 32.16
N ALA A 267 1.22 -3.35 32.60
CA ALA A 267 0.92 -3.07 34.00
C ALA A 267 0.89 -4.34 34.88
N MET A 268 0.46 -5.49 34.34
CA MET A 268 0.54 -6.77 35.07
C MET A 268 2.00 -7.17 35.37
N VAL A 269 2.95 -6.77 34.53
CA VAL A 269 4.38 -6.98 34.80
C VAL A 269 4.86 -6.06 35.93
N GLY A 270 4.41 -4.80 35.99
CA GLY A 270 4.78 -3.85 37.04
C GLY A 270 4.14 -4.09 38.43
N GLY A 271 2.87 -4.46 38.47
CA GLY A 271 2.11 -4.66 39.73
C GLY A 271 2.59 -5.86 40.56
N LEU A 272 3.11 -6.91 39.90
CA LEU A 272 3.67 -8.08 40.57
C LEU A 272 5.02 -7.79 41.29
N PHE A 273 5.74 -6.72 40.93
CA PHE A 273 6.98 -6.33 41.61
C PHE A 273 6.76 -5.51 42.89
N ALA A 274 5.64 -4.79 43.03
CA ALA A 274 5.38 -3.95 44.20
C ALA A 274 4.95 -4.74 45.46
N LEU A 275 4.31 -5.91 45.29
CA LEU A 275 3.84 -6.75 46.40
C LEU A 275 4.92 -7.70 46.96
N GLY A 276 6.02 -7.92 46.23
CA GLY A 276 7.05 -8.90 46.59
C GLY A 276 8.06 -8.48 47.68
N ARG A 277 8.05 -7.22 48.15
CA ARG A 277 9.11 -6.71 49.04
C ARG A 277 8.82 -6.78 50.54
N ARG A 278 7.70 -7.39 50.96
CA ARG A 278 7.32 -7.47 52.39
C ARG A 278 6.69 -8.79 52.86
N PHE A 279 7.12 -9.95 52.34
CA PHE A 279 6.74 -11.22 52.97
C PHE A 279 7.94 -11.85 53.70
N ARG A 280 7.96 -11.63 55.02
CA ARG A 280 8.76 -12.43 55.95
C ARG A 280 8.25 -13.88 55.91
N ARG A 281 9.19 -14.80 55.68
CA ARG A 281 9.13 -16.26 55.87
C ARG A 281 7.80 -16.81 56.43
N MET A 282 6.89 -17.20 55.55
CA MET A 282 5.90 -18.23 55.84
C MET A 282 6.10 -19.37 54.84
N ALA A 283 6.01 -20.61 55.32
CA ALA A 283 6.10 -21.79 54.48
C ALA A 283 4.88 -21.83 53.53
N PHE A 284 5.12 -22.10 52.25
CA PHE A 284 4.09 -22.21 51.22
C PHE A 284 3.18 -23.41 51.49
N THR A 285 1.87 -23.24 51.30
CA THR A 285 0.90 -24.33 51.37
C THR A 285 0.75 -25.03 50.01
N LEU A 286 0.29 -26.29 50.02
CA LEU A 286 0.10 -27.11 48.81
C LEU A 286 -0.83 -26.43 47.76
N PRO A 287 -1.96 -25.81 48.14
CA PRO A 287 -2.81 -25.11 47.18
C PRO A 287 -2.12 -23.95 46.46
N GLU A 288 -1.25 -23.20 47.14
CA GLU A 288 -0.56 -22.04 46.54
C GLU A 288 0.45 -22.47 45.48
N VAL A 289 1.13 -23.60 45.69
CA VAL A 289 2.03 -24.18 44.68
C VAL A 289 1.24 -24.72 43.48
N LEU A 290 0.08 -25.33 43.72
CA LEU A 290 -0.79 -25.85 42.66
C LEU A 290 -1.35 -24.72 41.77
N VAL A 291 -1.80 -23.62 42.37
CA VAL A 291 -2.29 -22.44 41.63
C VAL A 291 -1.14 -21.77 40.86
N ALA A 292 0.07 -21.71 41.43
CA ALA A 292 1.21 -21.14 40.73
C ALA A 292 1.61 -21.97 39.49
N ILE A 293 1.66 -23.31 39.60
CA ILE A 293 1.99 -24.18 38.47
C ILE A 293 0.89 -24.15 37.41
N SER A 294 -0.39 -24.09 37.81
CA SER A 294 -1.49 -23.99 36.83
C SER A 294 -1.47 -22.65 36.09
N LEU A 295 -1.18 -21.53 36.78
CA LEU A 295 -0.99 -20.24 36.13
C LEU A 295 0.22 -20.25 35.18
N ILE A 296 1.35 -20.86 35.56
CA ILE A 296 2.52 -21.01 34.68
C ILE A 296 2.18 -21.87 33.46
N ALA A 297 1.43 -22.96 33.63
CA ALA A 297 1.03 -23.83 32.53
C ALA A 297 0.10 -23.12 31.53
N ILE A 298 -0.84 -22.30 32.02
CA ILE A 298 -1.72 -21.47 31.19
C ILE A 298 -0.92 -20.37 30.48
N ALA A 299 0.00 -19.70 31.17
CA ALA A 299 0.86 -18.69 30.56
C ALA A 299 1.79 -19.30 29.48
N ALA A 300 2.33 -20.49 29.73
CA ALA A 300 3.18 -21.22 28.78
C ALA A 300 2.40 -21.68 27.53
N SER A 301 1.14 -22.08 27.67
CA SER A 301 0.32 -22.51 26.53
C SER A 301 -0.02 -21.35 25.59
N VAL A 302 -0.29 -20.15 26.12
CA VAL A 302 -0.58 -18.95 25.31
C VAL A 302 0.69 -18.39 24.65
N THR A 303 1.83 -18.43 25.34
CA THR A 303 3.10 -17.87 24.82
C THR A 303 3.71 -18.65 23.66
N THR A 304 3.47 -19.96 23.57
CA THR A 304 4.04 -20.81 22.51
C THR A 304 3.57 -20.40 21.10
N ASN A 305 2.30 -20.04 20.94
CA ASN A 305 1.75 -19.59 19.65
C ASN A 305 2.23 -18.18 19.24
N TRP A 306 2.55 -17.34 20.23
CA TRP A 306 3.00 -15.96 20.01
C TRP A 306 4.46 -15.90 19.53
N ILE A 307 5.34 -16.75 20.06
CA ILE A 307 6.76 -16.83 19.69
C ILE A 307 6.93 -17.16 18.20
N ASN A 308 6.19 -18.15 17.69
CA ASN A 308 6.29 -18.56 16.29
C ASN A 308 5.91 -17.42 15.32
N SER A 309 4.92 -16.62 15.68
CA SER A 309 4.46 -15.47 14.87
C SER A 309 5.46 -14.32 14.89
N GLY A 310 6.15 -14.07 16.00
CA GLY A 310 7.19 -13.03 16.11
C GLY A 310 8.45 -13.39 15.32
N ILE A 311 8.85 -14.67 15.36
CA ILE A 311 9.97 -15.19 14.55
C ILE A 311 9.69 -14.96 13.06
N GLU A 312 8.48 -15.24 12.58
CA GLU A 312 8.13 -15.08 11.17
C GLU A 312 8.23 -13.62 10.69
N LYS A 313 7.90 -12.66 11.55
CA LYS A 313 8.04 -11.23 11.22
C LYS A 313 9.48 -10.76 11.16
N ALA A 314 10.30 -11.21 12.11
CA ALA A 314 11.74 -10.96 12.07
C ALA A 314 12.36 -11.53 10.78
N ARG A 315 11.92 -12.72 10.38
CA ARG A 315 12.30 -13.34 9.10
C ARG A 315 11.82 -12.53 7.89
N GLY A 316 10.62 -11.97 7.94
CA GLY A 316 10.10 -11.04 6.93
C GLY A 316 10.96 -9.79 6.77
N ILE A 317 11.35 -9.15 7.88
CA ILE A 317 12.23 -7.97 7.87
C ILE A 317 13.63 -8.32 7.33
N GLU A 318 14.19 -9.46 7.76
CA GLU A 318 15.47 -9.94 7.25
C GLU A 318 15.39 -10.25 5.74
N CYS A 319 14.26 -10.81 5.27
CA CYS A 319 13.99 -11.01 3.85
C CYS A 319 13.96 -9.68 3.08
N THR A 320 13.26 -8.66 3.57
CA THR A 320 13.26 -7.31 3.00
C THR A 320 14.68 -6.72 2.94
N GLY A 321 15.49 -6.93 3.98
CA GLY A 321 16.89 -6.53 4.02
C GLY A 321 17.77 -7.24 2.99
N ASN A 322 17.55 -8.53 2.75
CA ASN A 322 18.24 -9.29 1.69
C ASN A 322 17.85 -8.77 0.29
N LEU A 323 16.56 -8.55 0.05
CA LEU A 323 16.07 -8.00 -1.22
C LEU A 323 16.58 -6.59 -1.49
N ARG A 324 16.71 -5.75 -0.45
CA ARG A 324 17.31 -4.42 -0.58
C ARG A 324 18.79 -4.50 -0.97
N GLN A 325 19.54 -5.46 -0.42
CA GLN A 325 20.92 -5.70 -0.84
C GLN A 325 21.01 -6.10 -2.32
N TRP A 326 20.08 -6.95 -2.80
CA TRP A 326 19.99 -7.25 -4.24
C TRP A 326 19.64 -6.02 -5.08
N GLY A 327 18.74 -5.16 -4.61
CA GLY A 327 18.43 -3.89 -5.26
C GLY A 327 19.64 -2.97 -5.39
N VAL A 328 20.46 -2.85 -4.33
CA VAL A 328 21.72 -2.09 -4.37
C VAL A 328 22.72 -2.71 -5.35
N ALA A 329 22.91 -4.04 -5.31
CA ALA A 329 23.78 -4.74 -6.24
C ALA A 329 23.35 -4.54 -7.69
N LEU A 330 22.04 -4.54 -7.95
CA LEU A 330 21.49 -4.25 -9.26
C LEU A 330 21.84 -2.84 -9.73
N GLN A 331 21.68 -1.81 -8.90
CA GLN A 331 22.00 -0.43 -9.30
C GLN A 331 23.47 -0.28 -9.68
N LEU A 332 24.37 -0.89 -8.91
CA LEU A 332 25.80 -0.89 -9.21
C LEU A 332 26.11 -1.64 -10.53
N TYR A 333 25.51 -2.82 -10.71
CA TYR A 333 25.64 -3.59 -11.94
C TYR A 333 25.17 -2.80 -13.18
N ILE A 334 24.02 -2.13 -13.10
CA ILE A 334 23.48 -1.32 -14.18
C ILE A 334 24.46 -0.21 -14.58
N GLN A 335 25.13 0.42 -13.62
CA GLN A 335 26.12 1.46 -13.87
C GLN A 335 27.36 0.92 -14.60
N ASP A 336 27.85 -0.25 -14.20
CA ASP A 336 29.06 -0.87 -14.76
C ASP A 336 28.82 -1.59 -16.11
N HIS A 337 27.56 -1.92 -16.41
CA HIS A 337 27.17 -2.68 -17.61
C HIS A 337 26.29 -1.87 -18.58
N ASP A 338 26.59 -0.58 -18.78
CA ASP A 338 25.93 0.30 -19.76
C ASP A 338 24.40 0.34 -19.68
N GLY A 339 23.83 0.09 -18.49
CA GLY A 339 22.40 0.07 -18.25
C GLY A 339 21.71 -1.27 -18.56
N PHE A 340 22.45 -2.33 -18.90
CA PHE A 340 21.87 -3.66 -19.08
C PHE A 340 21.51 -4.29 -17.73
N LEU A 341 20.38 -4.99 -17.68
CA LEU A 341 20.01 -5.82 -16.54
C LEU A 341 20.77 -7.17 -16.58
N PRO A 342 20.95 -7.84 -15.43
CA PRO A 342 21.51 -9.19 -15.43
C PRO A 342 20.56 -10.20 -16.07
N ARG A 343 21.07 -11.37 -16.46
CA ARG A 343 20.21 -12.46 -16.92
C ARG A 343 19.46 -13.08 -15.74
N ARG A 344 18.22 -13.49 -15.99
CA ARG A 344 17.34 -14.08 -14.96
C ARG A 344 17.73 -15.48 -14.49
N GLY A 345 18.67 -16.16 -15.15
CA GLY A 345 18.85 -17.61 -15.02
C GLY A 345 18.14 -18.42 -16.10
N GLN A 346 18.45 -19.72 -16.17
CA GLN A 346 17.83 -20.67 -17.13
C GLN A 346 16.43 -21.16 -16.71
N GLY A 347 15.46 -20.24 -16.57
CA GLY A 347 14.02 -20.56 -16.54
C GLY A 347 13.62 -21.75 -15.65
N VAL A 348 12.95 -22.76 -16.24
CA VAL A 348 12.38 -23.96 -15.58
C VAL A 348 13.42 -25.09 -15.38
N ARG A 349 14.72 -24.82 -15.53
CA ARG A 349 15.75 -25.83 -15.23
C ARG A 349 16.18 -25.70 -13.77
N PRO A 350 16.34 -26.81 -13.03
CA PRO A 350 16.91 -26.76 -11.70
C PRO A 350 18.28 -26.10 -11.74
N VAL A 351 18.64 -25.38 -10.68
CA VAL A 351 19.91 -24.67 -10.52
C VAL A 351 21.15 -25.59 -10.69
N THR A 352 20.96 -26.91 -10.76
CA THR A 352 21.98 -27.95 -10.98
C THR A 352 22.72 -27.84 -12.33
N VAL A 353 22.18 -27.10 -13.31
CA VAL A 353 22.74 -27.04 -14.69
C VAL A 353 23.16 -25.62 -15.10
N ILE A 354 23.29 -24.68 -14.16
CA ILE A 354 23.46 -23.26 -14.49
C ILE A 354 24.90 -22.79 -14.24
N ASP A 355 25.64 -22.59 -15.33
CA ASP A 355 27.08 -22.30 -15.41
C ASP A 355 27.41 -20.91 -15.98
N ARG A 356 26.39 -20.08 -16.20
CA ARG A 356 26.55 -18.77 -16.86
C ARG A 356 26.94 -17.67 -15.89
N ASP A 357 27.92 -16.89 -16.30
CA ASP A 357 28.46 -15.80 -15.48
C ASP A 357 27.52 -14.59 -15.50
N GLU A 358 26.67 -14.48 -16.52
CA GLU A 358 25.76 -13.34 -16.70
C GLU A 358 24.46 -13.44 -15.88
N ASP A 359 24.23 -14.56 -15.20
CA ASP A 359 23.02 -14.75 -14.38
C ASP A 359 23.12 -13.98 -13.07
N TRP A 360 22.01 -13.38 -12.62
CA TRP A 360 21.96 -12.44 -11.49
C TRP A 360 22.61 -12.98 -10.21
N PHE A 361 22.45 -14.27 -9.94
CA PHE A 361 23.00 -14.92 -8.75
C PHE A 361 24.51 -15.25 -8.87
N ASN A 362 25.13 -14.95 -10.00
CA ASN A 362 26.58 -15.09 -10.24
C ASN A 362 27.27 -13.74 -10.44
N ASN A 363 26.67 -12.79 -11.17
CA ASN A 363 27.29 -11.47 -11.43
C ASN A 363 26.95 -10.38 -10.41
N LEU A 364 25.82 -10.45 -9.68
CA LEU A 364 25.51 -9.50 -8.63
C LEU A 364 26.26 -9.72 -7.30
N PRO A 365 26.52 -10.96 -6.83
CA PRO A 365 27.20 -11.19 -5.55
C PRO A 365 28.54 -10.45 -5.39
N PRO A 366 29.41 -10.32 -6.42
CA PRO A 366 30.64 -9.53 -6.30
C PRO A 366 30.45 -8.08 -5.85
N TYR A 367 29.34 -7.43 -6.21
CA TYR A 367 29.00 -6.05 -5.76
C TYR A 367 28.64 -5.98 -4.27
N LEU A 368 28.37 -7.14 -3.65
CA LEU A 368 28.13 -7.30 -2.21
C LEU A 368 29.33 -7.95 -1.50
N GLU A 369 30.50 -8.02 -2.15
CA GLU A 369 31.69 -8.72 -1.65
C GLU A 369 31.44 -10.22 -1.37
N MET A 370 30.50 -10.82 -2.10
CA MET A 370 30.12 -12.22 -1.97
C MET A 370 30.63 -13.05 -3.15
N SER A 371 30.94 -14.33 -2.89
CA SER A 371 31.28 -15.26 -3.98
C SER A 371 30.06 -15.54 -4.87
N PRO A 372 30.25 -15.64 -6.20
CA PRO A 372 29.20 -16.12 -7.11
C PRO A 372 28.62 -17.46 -6.66
N TYR A 373 27.32 -17.67 -6.87
CA TYR A 373 26.67 -18.92 -6.44
C TYR A 373 27.31 -20.17 -7.08
N LYS A 374 27.75 -20.08 -8.34
CA LYS A 374 28.47 -21.16 -9.04
C LYS A 374 29.75 -21.60 -8.30
N GLU A 375 30.46 -20.67 -7.65
CA GLU A 375 31.68 -20.98 -6.91
C GLU A 375 31.35 -21.61 -5.55
N LEU A 376 30.33 -21.09 -4.87
CA LEU A 376 29.81 -21.70 -3.64
C LEU A 376 29.37 -23.14 -3.92
N TYR A 377 28.77 -23.39 -5.07
CA TYR A 377 28.43 -24.73 -5.51
C TYR A 377 29.64 -25.62 -5.75
N ALA A 378 30.61 -25.17 -6.56
CA ALA A 378 31.83 -25.93 -6.83
C ALA A 378 32.62 -26.32 -5.57
N ARG A 379 32.52 -25.49 -4.50
CA ARG A 379 33.16 -25.72 -3.20
C ARG A 379 32.31 -26.52 -2.20
N GLY A 380 31.07 -26.89 -2.55
CA GLY A 380 30.14 -27.57 -1.64
C GLY A 380 29.65 -26.68 -0.49
N GLN A 381 29.66 -25.37 -0.67
CA GLN A 381 29.34 -24.33 0.32
C GLN A 381 28.01 -23.60 0.00
N VAL A 382 27.12 -24.22 -0.76
CA VAL A 382 25.82 -23.62 -1.10
C VAL A 382 25.05 -23.23 0.16
N PRO A 383 24.40 -22.04 0.18
CA PRO A 383 23.55 -21.63 1.28
C PRO A 383 22.49 -22.69 1.62
N ARG A 384 22.27 -22.94 2.92
CA ARG A 384 21.24 -23.86 3.45
C ARG A 384 20.46 -23.18 4.58
N PRO A 385 19.24 -23.64 4.91
CA PRO A 385 18.38 -23.04 5.94
C PRO A 385 19.03 -23.25 7.29
N GLY A 386 18.86 -22.27 8.18
CA GLY A 386 19.53 -22.24 9.48
C GLY A 386 20.90 -21.54 9.46
N ARG A 387 21.40 -21.11 8.28
CA ARG A 387 22.48 -20.13 8.17
C ARG A 387 21.98 -18.88 7.45
N ARG A 388 22.37 -17.71 7.94
CA ARG A 388 22.05 -16.42 7.30
C ARG A 388 22.75 -16.35 5.95
N SER A 389 21.99 -16.00 4.91
CA SER A 389 22.50 -15.84 3.54
C SER A 389 21.59 -14.90 2.77
N VAL A 390 22.17 -13.98 2.02
CA VAL A 390 21.42 -13.03 1.17
C VAL A 390 20.71 -13.74 0.01
N PHE A 391 21.15 -14.96 -0.36
CA PHE A 391 20.47 -15.81 -1.35
C PHE A 391 19.17 -16.45 -0.83
N LEU A 392 18.95 -16.45 0.49
CA LEU A 392 17.89 -17.20 1.15
C LEU A 392 16.98 -16.30 1.99
N CYS A 393 15.68 -16.47 1.77
CA CYS A 393 14.61 -16.00 2.60
C CYS A 393 14.64 -16.85 3.88
N PRO A 394 14.69 -16.24 5.06
CA PRO A 394 14.76 -16.98 6.33
C PRO A 394 13.54 -17.86 6.62
N SER A 395 12.41 -17.61 5.93
CA SER A 395 11.17 -18.39 6.02
C SER A 395 11.08 -19.48 4.95
N ALA A 396 12.08 -19.62 4.10
CA ALA A 396 12.04 -20.59 3.02
C ALA A 396 12.30 -22.01 3.53
N THR A 397 11.33 -22.91 3.29
CA THR A 397 11.47 -24.34 3.53
C THR A 397 12.17 -24.99 2.34
N ILE A 398 13.30 -25.66 2.59
CA ILE A 398 14.03 -26.40 1.55
C ILE A 398 13.59 -27.86 1.55
N PRO A 399 13.15 -28.41 0.40
CA PRO A 399 12.90 -29.85 0.27
C PRO A 399 14.17 -30.67 0.60
N ALA A 400 14.02 -31.78 1.32
CA ALA A 400 15.17 -32.56 1.81
C ALA A 400 16.08 -33.12 0.69
N ASP A 401 15.53 -33.27 -0.52
CA ASP A 401 16.18 -33.73 -1.75
C ASP A 401 16.74 -32.59 -2.61
N CYS A 402 16.54 -31.34 -2.21
CA CYS A 402 16.95 -30.16 -2.97
C CYS A 402 18.47 -29.93 -2.85
N GLN A 403 19.20 -30.19 -3.92
CA GLN A 403 20.65 -29.98 -3.96
C GLN A 403 21.04 -28.49 -4.08
N HIS A 404 20.16 -27.66 -4.65
CA HIS A 404 20.35 -26.22 -4.85
C HIS A 404 19.07 -25.47 -4.60
N PHE A 405 19.20 -24.32 -3.97
CA PHE A 405 18.05 -23.56 -3.57
C PHE A 405 18.41 -22.08 -3.50
N ILE A 406 17.62 -21.27 -4.19
CA ILE A 406 17.66 -19.81 -4.14
C ILE A 406 16.21 -19.36 -4.02
N SER A 407 15.83 -18.84 -2.86
CA SER A 407 14.43 -18.52 -2.55
C SER A 407 13.97 -17.19 -3.13
N TYR A 408 14.81 -16.54 -3.92
CA TYR A 408 14.48 -15.33 -4.66
C TYR A 408 14.52 -15.66 -6.14
N GLY A 409 13.56 -15.14 -6.89
CA GLY A 409 13.47 -15.33 -8.32
C GLY A 409 13.45 -14.00 -9.02
N MET A 410 14.23 -13.88 -10.09
CA MET A 410 14.17 -12.71 -10.97
C MET A 410 12.93 -12.75 -11.85
N ASN A 411 12.29 -11.59 -11.99
CA ASN A 411 11.16 -11.41 -12.88
C ASN A 411 11.49 -11.92 -14.28
N MET A 412 10.67 -12.86 -14.74
CA MET A 412 10.86 -13.52 -16.02
C MET A 412 10.85 -12.55 -17.22
N TYR A 413 10.12 -11.44 -17.16
CA TYR A 413 10.04 -10.52 -18.30
C TYR A 413 11.29 -9.65 -18.50
N LEU A 414 12.16 -9.52 -17.50
CA LEU A 414 13.36 -8.65 -17.57
C LEU A 414 14.51 -9.22 -18.41
N SER A 415 14.51 -10.53 -18.66
CA SER A 415 15.55 -11.23 -19.41
C SER A 415 14.94 -12.46 -20.09
N ARG A 416 14.25 -12.25 -21.20
CA ARG A 416 13.55 -13.33 -21.90
C ARG A 416 14.55 -14.27 -22.59
N TRP A 417 14.17 -15.55 -22.68
CA TRP A 417 15.02 -16.60 -23.24
C TRP A 417 15.21 -16.49 -24.77
N ASP A 418 14.28 -15.80 -25.43
CA ASP A 418 14.24 -15.58 -26.88
C ASP A 418 15.02 -14.32 -27.32
N GLN A 419 15.47 -13.50 -26.36
CA GLN A 419 16.27 -12.31 -26.62
C GLN A 419 17.75 -12.62 -26.40
N ARG A 420 18.59 -12.13 -27.33
CA ARG A 420 20.05 -12.29 -27.23
C ARG A 420 20.61 -11.52 -26.03
N ASP A 421 20.11 -10.31 -25.81
CA ASP A 421 20.58 -9.40 -24.77
C ASP A 421 19.48 -9.19 -23.73
N ALA A 422 19.87 -8.93 -22.48
CA ALA A 422 18.92 -8.60 -21.42
C ALA A 422 18.32 -7.20 -21.65
N SER A 423 17.17 -6.92 -21.01
CA SER A 423 16.53 -5.60 -21.12
C SER A 423 17.46 -4.50 -20.59
N ARG A 424 17.45 -3.34 -21.26
CA ARG A 424 18.19 -2.15 -20.84
C ARG A 424 17.27 -1.25 -20.02
N ILE A 425 17.74 -0.72 -18.88
CA ILE A 425 16.91 0.09 -17.97
C ILE A 425 16.24 1.28 -18.67
N MET A 426 16.94 1.93 -19.60
CA MET A 426 16.42 3.09 -20.36
C MET A 426 15.23 2.75 -21.29
N GLN A 427 15.00 1.47 -21.57
CA GLN A 427 13.86 1.02 -22.39
C GLN A 427 12.67 0.62 -21.54
N LEU A 428 12.82 0.57 -20.21
CA LEU A 428 11.79 0.07 -19.29
C LEU A 428 10.95 1.24 -18.76
N PRO A 429 9.67 1.34 -19.11
CA PRO A 429 8.78 2.34 -18.52
C PRO A 429 8.51 2.01 -17.05
N ARG A 430 8.47 3.06 -16.22
CA ARG A 430 8.16 3.03 -14.78
C ARG A 430 8.94 1.97 -13.99
N PRO A 431 10.28 2.12 -13.83
CA PRO A 431 11.11 1.17 -13.08
C PRO A 431 10.70 0.98 -11.62
N SER A 432 10.06 1.99 -11.02
CA SER A 432 9.55 1.93 -9.64
C SER A 432 8.41 0.94 -9.47
N SER A 433 7.56 0.70 -10.47
CA SER A 433 6.50 -0.32 -10.37
C SER A 433 6.87 -1.65 -11.04
N LEU A 434 8.05 -1.78 -11.64
CA LEU A 434 8.49 -3.00 -12.32
C LEU A 434 9.26 -3.92 -11.37
N ALA A 435 8.70 -5.10 -11.08
CA ALA A 435 9.31 -6.09 -10.18
C ALA A 435 10.65 -6.59 -10.73
N PHE A 436 11.68 -6.61 -9.88
CA PHE A 436 13.00 -7.16 -10.16
C PHE A 436 13.17 -8.57 -9.57
N LEU A 437 13.12 -8.74 -8.25
CA LEU A 437 13.09 -10.04 -7.58
C LEU A 437 11.88 -10.15 -6.67
N ALA A 438 11.40 -11.37 -6.46
CA ALA A 438 10.43 -11.68 -5.41
C ALA A 438 10.72 -13.03 -4.75
N ASP A 439 10.03 -13.31 -3.65
CA ASP A 439 10.04 -14.63 -3.01
C ASP A 439 9.62 -15.71 -4.02
N SER A 440 10.53 -16.64 -4.32
CA SER A 440 10.31 -17.73 -5.27
C SER A 440 10.22 -19.08 -4.56
N PRO A 441 9.78 -20.15 -5.26
CA PRO A 441 9.67 -21.51 -4.71
C PRO A 441 11.01 -22.13 -4.31
N GLY A 442 12.13 -21.58 -4.78
CA GLY A 442 13.47 -22.03 -4.40
C GLY A 442 14.17 -22.90 -5.45
N GLY A 443 13.39 -23.64 -6.24
CA GLY A 443 13.91 -24.50 -7.32
C GLY A 443 14.28 -23.74 -8.61
N TYR A 444 13.85 -22.47 -8.71
CA TYR A 444 14.03 -21.62 -9.88
C TYR A 444 14.64 -20.28 -9.46
N ALA A 445 15.63 -19.82 -10.23
CA ALA A 445 16.22 -18.49 -10.07
C ALA A 445 15.38 -17.38 -10.71
N SER A 446 14.22 -17.72 -11.29
CA SER A 446 13.29 -16.79 -11.92
C SER A 446 11.86 -17.07 -11.48
N THR A 447 11.03 -16.03 -11.41
CA THR A 447 9.64 -16.12 -10.95
C THR A 447 8.75 -15.11 -11.65
N VAL A 448 7.45 -15.39 -11.62
CA VAL A 448 6.34 -14.55 -12.09
C VAL A 448 5.07 -15.10 -11.43
N PRO A 449 4.06 -14.29 -11.11
CA PRO A 449 2.76 -14.80 -10.70
C PRO A 449 2.21 -15.75 -11.74
N SER A 450 1.83 -16.95 -11.30
CA SER A 450 1.46 -18.07 -12.17
C SER A 450 0.77 -19.18 -11.38
N GLY A 451 -0.01 -20.05 -12.03
CA GLY A 451 -0.44 -21.35 -11.51
C GLY A 451 0.63 -22.45 -11.55
N SER A 452 1.81 -22.16 -12.12
CA SER A 452 2.92 -23.10 -12.29
C SER A 452 3.87 -23.15 -11.08
N GLU A 453 4.77 -24.14 -11.06
CA GLU A 453 5.74 -24.43 -9.99
C GLU A 453 6.81 -23.34 -9.73
N TYR A 454 6.91 -22.32 -10.57
CA TYR A 454 7.82 -21.17 -10.43
C TYR A 454 7.12 -19.89 -9.95
N SER A 455 5.84 -19.99 -9.56
CA SER A 455 5.04 -18.88 -9.07
C SER A 455 5.67 -18.18 -7.87
N VAL A 456 5.37 -16.89 -7.71
CA VAL A 456 5.73 -16.15 -6.49
C VAL A 456 5.10 -16.84 -5.28
N VAL A 457 5.85 -16.91 -4.17
CA VAL A 457 5.41 -17.61 -2.96
C VAL A 457 5.18 -16.63 -1.83
N ALA A 458 3.96 -16.63 -1.30
CA ALA A 458 3.57 -15.81 -0.15
C ALA A 458 4.13 -16.35 1.18
N ARG A 459 5.45 -16.29 1.34
CA ARG A 459 6.19 -16.91 2.47
C ARG A 459 5.96 -16.19 3.81
N HIS A 460 5.59 -14.91 3.78
CA HIS A 460 5.57 -14.05 4.96
C HIS A 460 4.14 -13.70 5.36
N SER A 461 3.52 -14.55 6.19
CA SER A 461 2.14 -14.35 6.69
C SER A 461 1.15 -14.05 5.56
N GLY A 462 1.11 -14.91 4.54
CA GLY A 462 0.22 -14.75 3.40
C GLY A 462 0.61 -13.64 2.41
N GLY A 463 1.79 -13.04 2.54
CA GLY A 463 2.35 -12.08 1.59
C GLY A 463 3.75 -12.43 1.10
N ALA A 464 4.20 -11.77 0.04
CA ALA A 464 5.56 -11.90 -0.49
C ALA A 464 6.22 -10.52 -0.58
N ASN A 465 7.54 -10.51 -0.40
CA ASN A 465 8.32 -9.30 -0.59
C ASN A 465 8.79 -9.22 -2.05
N VAL A 466 8.74 -8.02 -2.61
CA VAL A 466 9.16 -7.71 -3.97
C VAL A 466 10.13 -6.54 -3.92
N VAL A 467 11.28 -6.68 -4.59
CA VAL A 467 12.19 -5.56 -4.90
C VAL A 467 11.95 -5.12 -6.33
N PHE A 468 11.91 -3.81 -6.55
CA PHE A 468 11.67 -3.19 -7.85
C PHE A 468 12.97 -2.81 -8.55
N VAL A 469 12.88 -2.48 -9.85
CA VAL A 469 14.05 -2.15 -10.67
C VAL A 469 14.74 -0.86 -10.20
N ASP A 470 14.05 0.03 -9.49
CA ASP A 470 14.67 1.20 -8.84
C ASP A 470 15.36 0.87 -7.49
N GLY A 471 15.24 -0.37 -7.00
CA GLY A 471 15.87 -0.89 -5.80
C GLY A 471 15.05 -0.77 -4.50
N HIS A 472 13.84 -0.20 -4.52
CA HIS A 472 12.99 -0.22 -3.33
C HIS A 472 12.33 -1.58 -3.12
N VAL A 473 11.89 -1.86 -1.89
CA VAL A 473 11.27 -3.15 -1.53
C VAL A 473 9.92 -2.88 -0.88
N GLN A 474 8.89 -3.61 -1.31
CA GLN A 474 7.55 -3.55 -0.73
C GLN A 474 6.97 -4.96 -0.57
N ARG A 475 6.17 -5.15 0.48
CA ARG A 475 5.43 -6.39 0.72
C ARG A 475 4.02 -6.24 0.18
N PHE A 476 3.54 -7.28 -0.49
CA PHE A 476 2.16 -7.35 -0.95
C PHE A 476 1.48 -8.64 -0.48
N PRO A 477 0.15 -8.63 -0.27
CA PRO A 477 -0.63 -9.85 -0.08
C PRO A 477 -0.45 -10.80 -1.27
N GLY A 478 -0.34 -12.10 -1.00
CA GLY A 478 -0.11 -13.11 -2.04
C GLY A 478 -1.25 -13.18 -3.06
N GLY A 479 -2.50 -13.01 -2.61
CA GLY A 479 -3.66 -12.93 -3.50
C GLY A 479 -3.58 -11.73 -4.45
N TYR A 480 -3.17 -10.57 -3.94
CA TYR A 480 -2.97 -9.36 -4.75
C TYR A 480 -1.84 -9.57 -5.77
N LEU A 481 -0.72 -10.16 -5.37
CA LEU A 481 0.39 -10.49 -6.29
C LEU A 481 0.05 -11.56 -7.33
N GLY A 482 -1.11 -12.21 -7.26
CA GLY A 482 -1.46 -13.32 -8.14
C GLY A 482 -0.68 -14.61 -7.86
N CYS A 483 -0.17 -14.79 -6.64
CA CYS A 483 0.53 -16.01 -6.22
C CYS A 483 -0.40 -17.23 -6.42
N GLY A 484 0.02 -18.16 -7.27
CA GLY A 484 -0.77 -19.35 -7.62
C GLY A 484 -1.95 -19.11 -8.58
N SER A 485 -2.35 -17.87 -8.87
CA SER A 485 -3.47 -17.55 -9.77
C SER A 485 -3.03 -17.06 -11.16
N GLY A 486 -1.81 -16.51 -11.27
CA GLY A 486 -1.31 -15.98 -12.54
C GLY A 486 -1.78 -14.58 -12.90
N ASP A 487 -2.53 -13.93 -12.00
CA ASP A 487 -2.96 -12.55 -12.22
C ASP A 487 -1.77 -11.59 -12.07
N ILE A 488 -1.48 -10.87 -13.15
CA ILE A 488 -0.39 -9.89 -13.25
C ILE A 488 -0.93 -8.52 -13.68
N SER A 489 -2.23 -8.28 -13.49
CA SER A 489 -2.91 -7.06 -13.91
C SER A 489 -2.77 -5.90 -12.91
N GLN A 490 -2.13 -6.14 -11.76
CA GLN A 490 -2.02 -5.15 -10.72
C GLN A 490 -1.18 -3.93 -11.15
N PRO A 491 -1.68 -2.70 -10.94
CA PRO A 491 -1.01 -1.49 -11.40
C PRO A 491 0.26 -1.16 -10.59
N ASP A 492 0.25 -1.48 -9.30
CA ASP A 492 1.34 -1.14 -8.36
C ASP A 492 2.50 -2.14 -8.43
N VAL A 493 2.26 -3.33 -8.98
CA VAL A 493 3.27 -4.39 -9.16
C VAL A 493 3.23 -4.93 -10.58
N ARG A 494 3.96 -4.25 -11.46
CA ARG A 494 4.12 -4.65 -12.86
C ARG A 494 5.15 -5.75 -12.98
N TRP A 495 4.75 -6.82 -13.65
CA TRP A 495 5.65 -7.90 -14.05
C TRP A 495 6.09 -7.78 -15.50
N LYS A 496 5.18 -7.32 -16.38
CA LYS A 496 5.49 -7.11 -17.80
C LYS A 496 6.36 -5.87 -17.99
N THR A 497 7.25 -5.94 -18.96
CA THR A 497 8.11 -4.79 -19.30
C THR A 497 7.36 -3.72 -20.10
N GLU A 498 6.28 -4.10 -20.80
CA GLU A 498 5.52 -3.24 -21.72
C GLU A 498 6.37 -2.62 -22.85
N VAL A 499 7.56 -3.19 -23.10
CA VAL A 499 8.36 -2.86 -24.27
C VAL A 499 7.64 -3.37 -25.52
N ALA A 500 7.62 -2.59 -26.59
CA ALA A 500 6.99 -2.97 -27.85
C ALA A 500 7.53 -4.34 -28.35
N GLY A 501 6.62 -5.30 -28.55
CA GLY A 501 6.96 -6.68 -28.90
C GLY A 501 7.04 -7.66 -27.72
N ASP A 502 6.66 -7.23 -26.50
CA ASP A 502 6.52 -8.12 -25.35
C ASP A 502 5.26 -9.00 -25.42
N THR A 503 5.26 -9.96 -26.34
CA THR A 503 4.15 -10.91 -26.60
C THR A 503 4.32 -12.25 -25.91
N TRP A 504 5.46 -12.48 -25.25
CA TRP A 504 5.74 -13.74 -24.56
C TRP A 504 4.86 -13.87 -23.32
N LYS A 505 4.23 -15.03 -23.14
CA LYS A 505 3.47 -15.36 -21.95
C LYS A 505 4.06 -16.64 -21.35
N PRO A 506 4.59 -16.62 -20.11
CA PRO A 506 4.79 -17.85 -19.36
C PRO A 506 3.44 -18.55 -19.16
N ASN A 507 3.44 -19.80 -18.67
CA ASN A 507 2.19 -20.49 -18.30
C ASN A 507 1.62 -19.82 -17.05
N LEU A 508 0.97 -18.66 -17.23
CA LEU A 508 0.31 -17.88 -16.19
C LEU A 508 -0.82 -18.71 -15.57
#